data_AF-A0A5N5NK32-F1
#
_entry.id   AF-A0A5N5NK32-F1
#
_cell.length_a   1.000
_cell.length_b   1.000
_cell.length_c   1.000
_cell.angle_alpha   90.00
_cell.angle_beta   90.00
_cell.angle_gamma   90.00
#
_symmetry.space_group_name_H-M   'P 1'
#
loop_
_entity.id
_entity.type
_entity.pdbx_description
1 polymer ?
#
loop_
_entity_poly.entity_id
_entity_poly.type
_entity_poly.pdbx_seq_one_letter_code
_entity_poly.pdbx_strand_id
1 'polypeptide(L)'
;MSYLQPSTWRLLGLSVGAGYAGFGVWQMAFPRHAAKTIFGFDASEATESGKFVSLLHQLLGSRDLTLAATIFTFLYRGQEKAAGIVIVSGTVLCYADAIGIYVRKGLGPALQIFTAASIWAGIGFGLLSSVTERVLKTPEQSTMKHRDETEGTIHPQLTPDPPCHRSLGQLRSLSIIASPLLGPWADWWLCGVTVIQSPDLVFCGTTPDLLDFIPFFETGTKH
;
A
#
# COMPACT_ATOMS: atom_id res chain seq x y z
N MET A 1 13.22 2.05 -22.54
CA MET A 1 12.28 1.60 -21.50
C MET A 1 11.36 2.77 -21.19
N SER A 2 10.05 2.60 -21.36
CA SER A 2 9.06 3.64 -21.08
C SER A 2 9.02 3.90 -19.58
N TYR A 3 9.57 5.04 -19.16
CA TYR A 3 9.61 5.43 -17.75
C TYR A 3 8.19 5.76 -17.29
N LEU A 4 7.76 5.14 -16.18
CA LEU A 4 6.51 5.49 -15.53
C LEU A 4 6.60 6.95 -15.03
N GLN A 5 5.53 7.71 -15.24
CA GLN A 5 5.46 9.10 -14.82
C GLN A 5 5.59 9.19 -13.28
N PRO A 6 6.25 10.22 -12.70
CA PRO A 6 6.43 10.32 -11.25
C PRO A 6 5.12 10.23 -10.43
N SER A 7 4.03 10.76 -10.97
CA SER A 7 2.68 10.66 -10.38
C SER A 7 2.20 9.21 -10.25
N THR A 8 2.60 8.31 -11.15
CA THR A 8 2.25 6.89 -11.09
C THR A 8 2.88 6.22 -9.88
N TRP A 9 4.16 6.49 -9.59
CA TRP A 9 4.84 5.91 -8.43
C TRP A 9 4.23 6.38 -7.12
N ARG A 10 3.86 7.67 -7.02
CA ARG A 10 3.18 8.21 -5.84
C ARG A 10 1.83 7.51 -5.61
N LEU A 11 1.08 7.26 -6.67
CA LEU A 11 -0.20 6.58 -6.58
C LEU A 11 -0.07 5.10 -6.18
N LEU A 12 0.94 4.41 -6.71
CA LEU A 12 1.29 3.06 -6.27
C LEU A 12 1.74 3.03 -4.80
N GLY A 13 2.50 4.03 -4.34
CA GLY A 13 2.86 4.16 -2.93
C GLY A 13 1.64 4.35 -2.02
N LEU A 14 0.66 5.15 -2.46
CA LEU A 14 -0.59 5.35 -1.72
C LEU A 14 -1.41 4.05 -1.62
N SER A 15 -1.47 3.24 -2.68
CA SER A 15 -2.18 1.96 -2.62
C SER A 15 -1.52 0.98 -1.65
N VAL A 16 -0.18 0.96 -1.57
CA VAL A 16 0.53 0.21 -0.52
C VAL A 16 0.16 0.71 0.88
N GLY A 17 0.12 2.03 1.08
CA GLY A 17 -0.32 2.65 2.33
C GLY A 17 -1.73 2.22 2.75
N ALA A 18 -2.70 2.21 1.82
CA ALA A 18 -4.06 1.71 2.10
C ALA A 18 -4.10 0.21 2.36
N GLY A 19 -3.25 -0.57 1.67
CA GLY A 19 -3.07 -1.99 1.96
C GLY A 19 -2.72 -2.20 3.43
N TYR A 20 -1.64 -1.57 3.90
CA TYR A 20 -1.24 -1.63 5.32
C TYR A 20 -2.35 -1.15 6.26
N ALA A 21 -3.06 -0.08 5.91
CA ALA A 21 -4.16 0.43 6.73
C ALA A 21 -5.29 -0.62 6.87
N GLY A 22 -5.73 -1.21 5.76
CA GLY A 22 -6.77 -2.23 5.75
C GLY A 22 -6.38 -3.48 6.54
N PHE A 23 -5.15 -3.97 6.33
CA PHE A 23 -4.60 -5.08 7.12
C PHE A 23 -4.51 -4.75 8.61
N GLY A 24 -4.11 -3.53 8.96
CA GLY A 24 -4.03 -3.06 10.33
C GLY A 24 -5.39 -3.02 11.03
N VAL A 25 -6.38 -2.38 10.39
CA VAL A 25 -7.75 -2.30 10.91
C VAL A 25 -8.35 -3.70 11.08
N TRP A 26 -8.20 -4.58 10.09
CA TRP A 26 -8.76 -5.93 10.16
C TRP A 26 -8.16 -6.75 11.30
N GLN A 27 -6.84 -6.68 11.51
CA GLN A 27 -6.18 -7.37 12.62
C GLN A 27 -6.59 -6.82 13.99
N MET A 28 -6.85 -5.52 14.10
CA MET A 28 -7.31 -4.91 15.35
C MET A 28 -8.79 -5.19 15.64
N ALA A 29 -9.65 -5.18 14.60
CA ALA A 29 -11.07 -5.42 14.73
C ALA A 29 -11.40 -6.90 14.97
N PHE A 30 -10.68 -7.80 14.30
CA PHE A 30 -10.93 -9.25 14.35
C PHE A 30 -9.63 -10.06 14.61
N PRO A 31 -8.93 -9.83 15.74
CA PRO A 31 -7.63 -10.44 16.01
C PRO A 31 -7.66 -11.96 16.01
N ARG A 32 -8.75 -12.57 16.48
CA ARG A 32 -8.93 -14.02 16.50
C ARG A 32 -9.11 -14.60 15.10
N HIS A 33 -9.93 -13.92 14.29
CA HIS A 33 -10.17 -14.34 12.92
C HIS A 33 -8.88 -14.24 12.11
N ALA A 34 -8.12 -13.15 12.27
CA ALA A 34 -6.81 -12.98 11.66
C ALA A 34 -5.80 -14.06 12.08
N ALA A 35 -5.75 -14.39 13.38
CA ALA A 35 -4.87 -15.45 13.90
C ALA A 35 -5.15 -16.83 13.30
N LYS A 36 -6.43 -17.16 13.17
CA LYS A 36 -6.85 -18.45 12.60
C LYS A 36 -6.58 -18.49 11.09
N THR A 37 -6.98 -17.46 10.35
CA THR A 37 -6.86 -17.45 8.89
C THR A 37 -5.40 -17.33 8.43
N ILE A 38 -4.62 -16.43 9.03
CA ILE A 38 -3.23 -16.18 8.62
C ILE A 38 -2.29 -17.23 9.19
N PHE A 39 -2.32 -17.44 10.51
CA PHE A 39 -1.34 -18.26 11.22
C PHE A 39 -1.83 -19.67 11.60
N GLY A 40 -3.12 -19.96 11.39
CA GLY A 40 -3.69 -21.28 11.67
C GLY A 40 -3.89 -21.55 13.16
N PHE A 41 -3.94 -20.50 13.98
CA PHE A 41 -4.08 -20.66 15.42
C PHE A 41 -5.56 -20.86 15.80
N ASP A 42 -5.89 -22.05 16.32
CA ASP A 42 -7.21 -22.39 16.85
C ASP A 42 -7.10 -22.55 18.38
N ALA A 43 -6.94 -21.43 19.08
CA ALA A 43 -6.87 -21.43 20.55
C ALA A 43 -8.19 -20.96 21.16
N SER A 44 -8.69 -21.74 22.13
CA SER A 44 -9.86 -21.37 22.91
C SER A 44 -9.60 -20.11 23.74
N GLU A 45 -10.59 -19.22 23.78
CA GLU A 45 -10.54 -17.93 24.48
C GLU A 45 -10.28 -18.04 25.98
N ALA A 46 -10.63 -19.18 26.57
CA ALA A 46 -10.44 -19.43 27.99
C ALA A 46 -8.97 -19.68 28.36
N THR A 47 -8.09 -19.86 27.37
CA THR A 47 -6.67 -20.16 27.59
C THR A 47 -5.84 -18.88 27.61
N GLU A 48 -4.81 -18.83 28.47
CA GLU A 48 -3.82 -17.74 28.48
C GLU A 48 -3.14 -17.58 27.11
N SER A 49 -2.92 -18.68 26.40
CA SER A 49 -2.41 -18.67 25.02
C SER A 49 -3.33 -17.92 24.05
N GLY A 50 -4.66 -18.06 24.18
CA GLY A 50 -5.64 -17.35 23.36
C GLY A 50 -5.60 -15.83 23.57
N LYS A 51 -5.48 -15.39 24.82
CA LYS A 51 -5.32 -13.97 25.16
C LYS A 51 -4.03 -13.39 24.59
N PHE A 52 -2.91 -14.11 24.74
CA PHE A 52 -1.62 -13.71 24.20
C PHE A 52 -1.63 -13.57 22.68
N VAL A 53 -2.26 -14.51 21.97
CA VAL A 53 -2.39 -14.45 20.50
C VAL A 53 -3.24 -13.26 20.06
N SER A 54 -4.32 -12.95 20.78
CA SER A 54 -5.13 -11.78 20.48
C SER A 54 -4.33 -10.48 20.64
N LEU A 55 -3.54 -10.37 21.72
CA LEU A 55 -2.67 -9.22 21.96
C LEU A 55 -1.59 -9.09 20.89
N LEU A 56 -0.99 -10.21 20.46
CA LEU A 56 0.01 -10.22 19.39
C LEU A 56 -0.57 -9.71 18.06
N HIS A 57 -1.80 -10.11 17.72
CA HIS A 57 -2.46 -9.65 16.49
C HIS A 57 -2.89 -8.18 16.57
N GLN A 58 -3.32 -7.70 17.73
CA GLN A 58 -3.54 -6.26 17.93
C GLN A 58 -2.23 -5.47 17.79
N LEU A 59 -1.11 -6.01 18.27
CA LEU A 59 0.20 -5.38 18.13
C LEU A 59 0.65 -5.36 16.66
N LEU A 60 0.48 -6.47 15.92
CA LEU A 60 0.70 -6.54 14.48
C LEU A 60 -0.18 -5.53 13.71
N GLY A 61 -1.45 -5.42 14.08
CA GLY A 61 -2.36 -4.44 13.48
C GLY A 61 -1.92 -2.99 13.72
N SER A 62 -1.47 -2.68 14.94
CA SER A 62 -0.95 -1.34 15.27
C SER A 62 0.33 -0.97 14.50
N ARG A 63 1.20 -1.96 14.25
CA ARG A 63 2.39 -1.81 13.42
C ARG A 63 2.01 -1.43 12.00
N ASP A 64 1.06 -2.14 11.41
CA ASP A 64 0.62 -1.90 10.03
C ASP A 64 -0.07 -0.53 9.88
N LEU A 65 -0.89 -0.12 10.85
CA LEU A 65 -1.46 1.25 10.88
C LEU A 65 -0.37 2.33 10.98
N THR A 66 0.67 2.09 11.77
CA THR A 66 1.79 3.04 11.91
C THR A 66 2.57 3.16 10.61
N LEU A 67 2.84 2.04 9.92
CA LEU A 67 3.45 2.04 8.59
C LEU A 67 2.58 2.80 7.58
N ALA A 68 1.28 2.53 7.55
CA ALA A 68 0.34 3.23 6.68
C ALA A 68 0.34 4.75 6.91
N ALA A 69 0.20 5.18 8.17
CA ALA A 69 0.22 6.59 8.54
C ALA A 69 1.54 7.28 8.13
N THR A 70 2.66 6.59 8.32
CA THR A 70 3.99 7.08 7.93
C THR A 70 4.12 7.24 6.42
N ILE A 71 3.68 6.24 5.65
CA ILE A 71 3.68 6.28 4.18
C ILE A 71 2.81 7.43 3.68
N PHE A 72 1.58 7.56 4.18
CA PHE A 72 0.68 8.64 3.82
C PHE A 72 1.28 10.02 4.14
N THR A 73 1.88 10.18 5.32
CA THR A 73 2.52 11.43 5.74
C THR A 73 3.69 11.81 4.83
N PHE A 74 4.58 10.87 4.50
CA PHE A 74 5.71 11.14 3.62
C PHE A 74 5.29 11.43 2.18
N LEU A 75 4.33 10.68 1.65
CA LEU A 75 3.80 10.95 0.31
C LEU A 75 3.04 12.28 0.26
N TYR A 76 2.29 12.65 1.30
CA TYR A 76 1.64 13.95 1.39
C TYR A 76 2.65 15.10 1.35
N ARG A 77 3.77 14.97 2.09
CA ARG A 77 4.88 15.94 2.10
C ARG A 77 5.78 15.91 0.87
N GLY A 78 5.49 15.08 -0.14
CA GLY A 78 6.32 14.91 -1.33
C GLY A 78 7.67 14.23 -1.08
N GLN A 79 7.87 13.62 0.10
CA GLN A 79 9.09 12.91 0.49
C GLN A 79 9.07 11.46 -0.02
N GLU A 80 8.97 11.29 -1.34
CA GLU A 80 8.82 9.99 -2.01
C GLU A 80 9.94 9.00 -1.64
N LYS A 81 11.18 9.50 -1.47
CA LYS A 81 12.33 8.68 -1.04
C LYS A 81 12.12 8.08 0.35
N ALA A 82 11.64 8.89 1.30
CA ALA A 82 11.40 8.43 2.67
C ALA A 82 10.25 7.41 2.70
N ALA A 83 9.17 7.66 1.94
CA ALA A 83 8.08 6.70 1.78
C ALA A 83 8.57 5.37 1.19
N GLY A 84 9.40 5.40 0.15
CA GLY A 84 10.00 4.20 -0.44
C GLY A 84 10.84 3.39 0.55
N ILE A 85 11.66 4.05 1.38
CA ILE A 85 12.44 3.40 2.44
C ILE A 85 11.52 2.70 3.44
N VAL A 86 10.46 3.37 3.89
CA VAL A 86 9.50 2.79 4.83
C VAL A 86 8.82 1.57 4.23
N ILE A 87 8.36 1.64 2.98
CA ILE A 87 7.73 0.51 2.29
C ILE A 87 8.70 -0.69 2.24
N VAL A 88 9.95 -0.48 1.79
CA VAL A 88 10.95 -1.56 1.71
C VAL A 88 11.22 -2.13 3.10
N SER A 89 11.38 -1.29 4.14
CA SER A 89 11.56 -1.78 5.51
C SER A 89 10.37 -2.59 6.03
N GLY A 90 9.14 -2.17 5.72
CA GLY A 90 7.92 -2.91 6.05
C GLY A 90 7.86 -4.26 5.35
N THR A 91 8.29 -4.35 4.09
CA THR A 91 8.31 -5.63 3.37
C THR A 91 9.24 -6.66 4.00
N VAL A 92 10.35 -6.24 4.63
CA VAL A 92 11.23 -7.16 5.38
C VAL A 92 10.48 -7.79 6.55
N LEU A 93 9.62 -7.03 7.24
CA LEU A 93 8.77 -7.55 8.29
C LEU A 93 7.72 -8.52 7.73
N CYS A 94 7.12 -8.21 6.58
CA CYS A 94 6.20 -9.13 5.91
C CYS A 94 6.88 -10.45 5.51
N TYR A 95 8.15 -10.42 5.08
CA TYR A 95 8.92 -11.64 4.84
C TYR A 95 9.13 -12.45 6.12
N ALA A 96 9.41 -11.80 7.25
CA ALA A 96 9.52 -12.48 8.54
C ALA A 96 8.19 -13.13 8.96
N ASP A 97 7.06 -12.43 8.79
CA ASP A 97 5.72 -12.96 9.05
C ASP A 97 5.41 -14.16 8.14
N ALA A 98 5.76 -14.07 6.85
CA ALA A 98 5.59 -15.14 5.87
C ALA A 98 6.42 -16.39 6.20
N ILE A 99 7.63 -16.24 6.74
CA ILE A 99 8.42 -17.36 7.27
C ILE A 99 7.70 -18.01 8.46
N GLY A 100 7.14 -17.21 9.36
CA GLY A 100 6.32 -17.72 10.48
C GLY A 100 5.11 -18.52 10.01
N ILE A 101 4.42 -18.06 8.96
CA ILE A 101 3.31 -18.77 8.32
C ILE A 101 3.80 -20.03 7.63
N TYR A 102 4.93 -19.97 6.91
CA TYR A 102 5.51 -21.12 6.22
C TYR A 102 5.79 -22.28 7.16
N VAL A 103 6.40 -21.99 8.32
CA VAL A 103 6.73 -22.99 9.33
C VAL A 103 5.47 -23.64 9.93
N ARG A 104 4.33 -22.94 9.96
CA ARG A 104 3.09 -23.42 10.61
C ARG A 104 2.05 -24.02 9.66
N LYS A 105 1.75 -23.34 8.55
CA LYS A 105 0.69 -23.73 7.60
C LYS A 105 1.24 -24.30 6.28
N GLY A 106 2.56 -24.29 6.09
CA GLY A 106 3.20 -24.77 4.88
C GLY A 106 3.28 -23.73 3.75
N LEU A 107 3.69 -24.19 2.57
CA LEU A 107 4.08 -23.33 1.45
C LEU A 107 2.93 -22.53 0.83
N GLY A 108 1.73 -23.11 0.75
CA GLY A 108 0.59 -22.51 0.05
C GLY A 108 0.24 -21.09 0.51
N PRO A 109 -0.18 -20.89 1.77
CA PRO A 109 -0.51 -19.56 2.29
C PRO A 109 0.71 -18.63 2.40
N ALA A 110 1.89 -19.18 2.69
CA ALA A 110 3.12 -18.38 2.75
C ALA A 110 3.48 -17.76 1.38
N LEU A 111 3.28 -18.50 0.29
CA LEU A 111 3.57 -18.03 -1.06
C LEU A 111 2.76 -16.78 -1.42
N GLN A 112 1.49 -16.73 -1.02
CA GLN A 112 0.63 -15.55 -1.25
C GLN A 112 1.20 -14.29 -0.59
N ILE A 113 1.64 -14.40 0.66
CA ILE A 113 2.26 -13.29 1.39
C ILE A 113 3.61 -12.90 0.76
N PHE A 114 4.43 -13.88 0.37
CA PHE A 114 5.68 -13.61 -0.34
C PHE A 114 5.46 -12.87 -1.66
N THR A 115 4.46 -13.26 -2.45
CA THR A 115 4.11 -12.56 -3.70
C THR A 115 3.67 -11.14 -3.43
N ALA A 116 2.76 -10.92 -2.48
CA ALA A 116 2.29 -9.58 -2.11
C ALA A 116 3.45 -8.68 -1.62
N ALA A 117 4.30 -9.20 -0.72
CA ALA A 117 5.47 -8.49 -0.21
C ALA A 117 6.46 -8.14 -1.33
N SER A 118 6.66 -9.03 -2.30
CA SER A 118 7.55 -8.80 -3.44
C SER A 118 7.04 -7.67 -4.35
N ILE A 119 5.72 -7.62 -4.58
CA ILE A 119 5.08 -6.53 -5.35
C ILE A 119 5.27 -5.19 -4.63
N TRP A 120 5.01 -5.15 -3.31
CA TRP A 120 5.20 -3.93 -2.51
C TRP A 120 6.66 -3.49 -2.45
N ALA A 121 7.60 -4.45 -2.40
CA ALA A 121 9.02 -4.16 -2.44
C ALA A 121 9.40 -3.49 -3.78
N GLY A 122 8.88 -4.02 -4.89
CA GLY A 122 9.07 -3.41 -6.22
C GLY A 122 8.56 -1.97 -6.29
N ILE A 123 7.39 -1.69 -5.69
CA ILE A 123 6.85 -0.32 -5.60
C ILE A 123 7.76 0.58 -4.75
N GLY A 124 8.23 0.09 -3.60
CA GLY A 124 9.16 0.82 -2.74
C GLY A 124 10.49 1.14 -3.43
N PHE A 125 11.06 0.18 -4.16
CA PHE A 125 12.27 0.37 -4.97
C PHE A 125 12.05 1.36 -6.12
N GLY A 126 10.88 1.34 -6.78
CA GLY A 126 10.53 2.31 -7.81
C GLY A 126 10.43 3.74 -7.29
N LEU A 127 9.87 3.93 -6.09
CA LEU A 127 9.87 5.23 -5.41
C LEU A 127 11.29 5.71 -5.11
N LEU A 128 12.18 4.82 -4.64
CA LEU A 128 13.58 5.11 -4.37
C LEU A 128 14.36 5.53 -5.63
N SER A 129 14.19 4.82 -6.74
CA SER A 129 14.91 5.08 -7.99
C SER A 129 14.45 6.38 -8.66
N SER A 130 13.16 6.70 -8.61
CA SER A 130 12.59 7.91 -9.22
C SER A 130 13.19 9.22 -8.67
N VAL A 131 13.62 9.22 -7.40
CA VAL A 131 14.25 10.40 -6.78
C VAL A 131 15.69 10.59 -7.26
N THR A 132 16.44 9.49 -7.38
CA THR A 132 17.85 9.52 -7.81
C THR A 132 18.00 10.13 -9.20
N GLU A 133 17.06 9.84 -10.11
CA GLU A 133 17.08 10.40 -11.47
C GLU A 133 16.87 11.92 -11.50
N ARG A 134 16.00 12.46 -10.65
CA ARG A 134 15.76 13.91 -10.58
C ARG A 134 17.00 14.66 -10.14
N VAL A 135 17.72 14.11 -9.16
CA VAL A 135 19.00 14.68 -8.70
C VAL A 135 20.04 14.65 -9.82
N LEU A 136 20.16 13.54 -10.54
CA LEU A 136 21.16 13.39 -11.61
C LEU A 136 20.90 14.25 -12.85
N LYS A 137 19.65 14.62 -13.15
CA LYS A 137 19.32 15.53 -14.28
C LYS A 137 19.51 17.02 -13.99
N THR A 138 19.84 17.39 -12.76
CA THR A 138 19.95 18.80 -12.33
C THR A 138 21.28 19.54 -12.68
N PRO A 139 22.41 18.93 -13.10
CA PRO A 139 23.69 19.66 -13.03
C PRO A 139 24.05 20.58 -14.21
N GLU A 140 23.35 20.59 -15.36
CA GLU A 140 23.90 21.27 -16.56
C GLU A 140 23.05 22.39 -17.16
N GLN A 141 21.88 22.71 -16.59
CA GLN A 141 21.02 23.74 -17.19
C GLN A 141 21.13 25.11 -16.50
N SER A 142 21.78 25.20 -15.35
CA SER A 142 21.93 26.47 -14.61
C SER A 142 23.23 27.23 -14.92
N THR A 143 24.17 26.67 -15.69
CA THR A 143 25.45 27.33 -16.01
C THR A 143 25.47 28.04 -17.36
N MET A 144 24.51 27.81 -18.25
CA MET A 144 24.46 28.48 -19.58
C MET A 144 23.48 29.65 -19.68
N LYS A 145 22.65 29.93 -18.66
CA LYS A 145 21.75 31.08 -18.65
C LYS A 145 22.27 32.24 -17.80
N HIS A 146 23.57 32.51 -17.85
CA HIS A 146 24.18 33.70 -17.24
C HIS A 146 25.02 34.54 -18.20
N ARG A 147 24.94 34.26 -19.50
CA ARG A 147 25.51 35.10 -20.56
C ARG A 147 24.38 35.48 -21.51
N ASP A 148 24.18 36.78 -21.69
CA ASP A 148 23.28 37.40 -22.67
C ASP A 148 21.80 37.59 -22.30
N GLU A 149 21.50 38.26 -21.17
CA GLU A 149 20.29 39.10 -21.08
C GLU A 149 20.63 40.40 -20.36
N THR A 150 21.38 41.26 -21.06
CA THR A 150 21.32 42.70 -20.88
C THR A 150 20.15 43.21 -21.72
N GLU A 151 19.26 43.99 -21.10
CA GLU A 151 18.29 44.90 -21.71
C GLU A 151 17.04 44.30 -22.40
N GLY A 152 15.87 44.42 -21.74
CA GLY A 152 14.58 44.10 -22.37
C GLY A 152 13.37 44.15 -21.44
N THR A 153 12.88 45.36 -21.19
CA THR A 153 11.56 45.81 -20.67
C THR A 153 10.48 44.77 -20.32
N ILE A 154 9.96 44.93 -19.11
CA ILE A 154 8.97 44.12 -18.39
C ILE A 154 7.54 44.36 -18.91
N HIS A 155 6.81 43.28 -19.22
CA HIS A 155 5.34 43.24 -19.21
C HIS A 155 4.83 41.96 -18.51
N PRO A 156 3.93 42.07 -17.50
CA PRO A 156 3.37 40.91 -16.82
C PRO A 156 2.21 40.31 -17.63
N GLN A 157 2.42 39.14 -18.23
CA GLN A 157 1.36 38.31 -18.82
C GLN A 157 0.95 37.24 -17.83
N LEU A 158 -0.30 37.32 -17.36
CA LEU A 158 -0.93 36.38 -16.43
C LEU A 158 -1.40 35.16 -17.24
N THR A 159 -0.64 34.07 -17.22
CA THR A 159 -1.02 32.83 -17.93
C THR A 159 -2.00 32.03 -17.07
N PRO A 160 -3.15 31.59 -17.62
CA PRO A 160 -4.14 30.78 -16.90
C PRO A 160 -3.62 29.36 -16.64
N ASP A 161 -3.91 28.86 -15.43
CA ASP A 161 -3.52 27.53 -14.97
C ASP A 161 -4.10 26.40 -15.84
N PRO A 162 -3.33 25.33 -16.11
CA PRO A 162 -3.81 24.20 -16.90
C PRO A 162 -4.84 23.34 -16.14
N PRO A 163 -5.88 22.83 -16.82
CA PRO A 163 -6.95 22.05 -16.20
C PRO A 163 -6.48 20.66 -15.74
N CYS A 164 -6.64 20.41 -14.43
CA CYS A 164 -6.33 19.17 -13.74
C CYS A 164 -7.40 18.07 -13.98
N HIS A 165 -7.50 17.52 -15.20
CA HIS A 165 -8.58 16.58 -15.56
C HIS A 165 -8.18 15.18 -16.06
N ARG A 166 -6.89 14.80 -16.02
CA ARG A 166 -6.40 13.62 -16.78
C ARG A 166 -5.81 12.46 -15.95
N SER A 167 -6.30 12.19 -14.74
CA SER A 167 -5.77 11.08 -13.91
C SER A 167 -6.73 9.88 -13.70
N LEU A 168 -8.00 9.97 -14.11
CA LEU A 168 -8.99 8.93 -13.78
C LEU A 168 -8.90 7.66 -14.67
N GLY A 169 -8.46 7.78 -15.93
CA GLY A 169 -8.40 6.63 -16.85
C GLY A 169 -7.26 5.64 -16.56
N GLN A 170 -6.14 6.11 -16.04
CA GLN A 170 -4.94 5.28 -15.81
C GLN A 170 -5.10 4.35 -14.59
N LEU A 171 -5.92 4.76 -13.60
CA LEU A 171 -6.23 4.02 -12.38
C LEU A 171 -7.05 2.74 -12.63
N ARG A 172 -8.03 2.78 -13.56
CA ARG A 172 -8.83 1.59 -13.90
C ARG A 172 -7.99 0.48 -14.51
N SER A 173 -6.96 0.80 -15.31
CA SER A 173 -6.06 -0.21 -15.88
C SER A 173 -5.19 -0.92 -14.83
N LEU A 174 -4.82 -0.25 -13.74
CA LEU A 174 -4.02 -0.88 -12.66
C LEU A 174 -4.85 -1.86 -11.81
N SER A 175 -6.16 -1.60 -11.64
CA SER A 175 -7.06 -2.53 -10.95
C SER A 175 -7.18 -3.88 -11.65
N ILE A 176 -7.14 -3.88 -13.00
CA ILE A 176 -7.32 -5.08 -13.82
C ILE A 176 -6.11 -6.02 -13.72
N ILE A 177 -4.90 -5.50 -13.46
CA ILE A 177 -3.67 -6.29 -13.43
C ILE A 177 -3.51 -7.03 -12.07
N ALA A 178 -4.04 -6.47 -10.97
CA ALA A 178 -3.84 -7.01 -9.63
C ALA A 178 -4.85 -8.12 -9.25
N SER A 179 -6.05 -8.12 -9.82
CA SER A 179 -7.15 -9.00 -9.42
C SER A 179 -6.88 -10.52 -9.52
N PRO A 180 -6.22 -11.07 -10.57
CA PRO A 180 -6.09 -12.53 -10.68
C PRO A 180 -5.03 -13.14 -9.75
N LEU A 181 -4.14 -12.33 -9.17
CA LEU A 181 -3.04 -12.82 -8.31
C LEU A 181 -3.38 -12.81 -6.81
N LEU A 182 -4.36 -12.01 -6.40
CA LEU A 182 -4.67 -11.77 -4.98
C LEU A 182 -5.78 -12.69 -4.43
N GLY A 183 -6.52 -13.41 -5.28
CA GLY A 183 -7.59 -14.31 -4.85
C GLY A 183 -8.64 -13.59 -3.97
N PRO A 184 -9.14 -14.18 -2.87
CA PRO A 184 -10.14 -13.53 -1.99
C PRO A 184 -9.64 -12.25 -1.29
N TRP A 185 -8.34 -11.94 -1.38
CA TRP A 185 -7.78 -10.68 -0.89
C TRP A 185 -7.88 -9.55 -1.92
N ALA A 186 -8.22 -9.86 -3.18
CA ALA A 186 -8.42 -8.87 -4.23
C ALA A 186 -9.56 -7.91 -3.87
N ASP A 187 -10.64 -8.42 -3.28
CA ASP A 187 -11.80 -7.61 -2.89
C ASP A 187 -11.45 -6.63 -1.77
N TRP A 188 -10.65 -7.06 -0.79
CA TRP A 188 -10.12 -6.18 0.26
C TRP A 188 -9.18 -5.11 -0.30
N TRP A 189 -8.31 -5.49 -1.24
CA TRP A 189 -7.39 -4.58 -1.89
C TRP A 189 -8.12 -3.56 -2.77
N LEU A 190 -9.12 -4.01 -3.53
CA LEU A 190 -10.01 -3.16 -4.34
C LEU A 190 -10.84 -2.22 -3.46
N CYS A 191 -11.33 -2.69 -2.31
CA CYS A 191 -12.06 -1.87 -1.35
C CYS A 191 -11.16 -0.73 -0.82
N GLY A 192 -9.91 -1.03 -0.44
CA GLY A 192 -8.92 -0.03 -0.03
C GLY A 192 -8.58 0.98 -1.14
N VAL A 193 -8.43 0.53 -2.39
CA VAL A 193 -8.19 1.41 -3.55
C VAL A 193 -9.40 2.31 -3.83
N THR A 194 -10.62 1.79 -3.67
CA THR A 194 -11.87 2.53 -3.87
C THR A 194 -12.05 3.61 -2.81
N VAL A 195 -11.69 3.32 -1.55
CA VAL A 195 -11.68 4.28 -0.43
C VAL A 195 -10.73 5.44 -0.68
N ILE A 196 -9.56 5.21 -1.30
CA ILE A 196 -8.63 6.30 -1.68
C ILE A 196 -9.22 7.17 -2.82
N GLN A 197 -9.95 6.59 -3.77
CA GLN A 197 -10.48 7.34 -4.91
C GLN A 197 -11.63 8.29 -4.55
N SER A 198 -12.33 8.04 -3.44
CA SER A 198 -13.47 8.84 -2.99
C SER A 198 -13.50 8.94 -1.45
N PRO A 199 -12.72 9.85 -0.83
CA PRO A 199 -12.71 10.00 0.63
C PRO A 199 -14.08 10.41 1.21
N ASP A 200 -14.94 11.03 0.40
CA ASP A 200 -16.30 11.43 0.81
C ASP A 200 -17.29 10.26 0.95
N LEU A 201 -16.93 9.06 0.46
CA LEU A 201 -17.76 7.85 0.57
C LEU A 201 -17.49 7.06 1.86
N VAL A 202 -16.49 7.44 2.66
CA VAL A 202 -16.04 6.69 3.85
C VAL A 202 -16.96 6.88 5.07
N PHE A 203 -17.78 7.93 5.11
CA PHE A 203 -18.61 8.24 6.28
C PHE A 203 -20.12 7.96 6.14
N CYS A 204 -20.58 7.48 4.97
CA CYS A 204 -21.98 7.11 4.75
C CYS A 204 -22.11 5.61 4.47
N GLY A 205 -21.96 4.78 5.51
CA GLY A 205 -22.03 3.34 5.34
C GLY A 205 -22.01 2.53 6.63
N THR A 206 -22.75 2.94 7.67
CA THR A 206 -23.19 2.00 8.70
C THR A 206 -24.34 1.16 8.16
N THR A 207 -24.04 0.16 7.33
CA THR A 207 -24.96 -0.95 7.09
C THR A 207 -24.45 -2.18 7.84
N PRO A 208 -25.31 -2.89 8.60
CA PRO A 208 -24.92 -4.05 9.41
C PRO A 208 -24.53 -5.30 8.58
N ASP A 209 -24.53 -5.22 7.24
CA ASP A 209 -24.33 -6.37 6.35
C ASP A 209 -22.85 -6.63 5.97
N LEU A 210 -21.89 -5.89 6.53
CA LEU A 210 -20.46 -6.09 6.24
C LEU A 210 -19.89 -7.39 6.85
N LEU A 211 -20.64 -8.08 7.70
CA LEU A 211 -20.29 -9.40 8.24
C LEU A 211 -20.58 -10.56 7.25
N ASP A 212 -21.42 -10.34 6.24
CA ASP A 212 -21.75 -11.36 5.23
C ASP A 212 -20.78 -11.36 4.03
N PHE A 213 -19.84 -10.41 3.98
CA PHE A 213 -18.78 -10.35 2.96
C PHE A 213 -17.50 -11.11 3.35
N ILE A 214 -17.60 -12.06 4.29
CA ILE A 214 -16.55 -13.05 4.54
C ILE A 214 -16.89 -14.27 3.68
N PRO A 215 -16.23 -14.49 2.52
CA PRO A 215 -16.41 -15.75 1.80
C PRO A 215 -15.96 -16.88 2.73
N PHE A 216 -16.92 -17.74 3.07
CA PHE A 216 -16.77 -18.95 3.84
C PHE A 216 -15.67 -19.82 3.22
N PHE A 217 -14.51 -19.91 3.89
CA PHE A 217 -13.42 -20.80 3.54
C PHE A 217 -13.82 -22.25 3.91
N GLU A 218 -14.58 -22.90 3.04
CA GLU A 218 -14.78 -24.36 3.13
C GLU A 218 -13.54 -25.04 2.54
N THR A 219 -12.51 -25.23 3.36
CA THR A 219 -11.41 -26.14 3.03
C THR A 219 -11.97 -27.56 3.01
N GLY A 220 -12.39 -28.02 1.85
CA GLY A 220 -12.69 -29.42 1.58
C GLY A 220 -11.42 -30.27 1.67
N THR A 221 -11.00 -30.63 2.88
CA THR A 221 -10.10 -31.76 3.10
C THR A 221 -10.92 -33.04 2.97
N LYS A 222 -10.93 -33.63 1.77
CA LYS A 222 -11.32 -35.02 1.58
C LYS A 222 -10.24 -35.91 2.21
N HIS A 223 -10.61 -36.64 3.26
CA HIS A 223 -9.92 -37.87 3.67
C HIS A 223 -10.17 -38.98 2.66
#